data_AF-A0A552E5L5-F1
#
_entry.id   AF-A0A552E5L5-F1
#
_cell.length_a   1.000
_cell.length_b   1.000
_cell.length_c   1.000
_cell.angle_alpha   90.00
_cell.angle_beta   90.00
_cell.angle_gamma   90.00
#
_symmetry.space_group_name_H-M   'P 1'
#
loop_
_entity.id
_entity.type
_entity.pdbx_description
1 polymer ?
#
loop_
_entity_poly.entity_id
_entity_poly.type
_entity_poly.pdbx_seq_one_letter_code
_entity_poly.pdbx_strand_id
1 'polypeptide(L)' 'MKRVLFDSDVLLDVLGKREPHFQASAQALNTVKTGKNQGYIAGLAVTNIYYILSRENGR' A
#
# COMPACT_ATOMS: atom_id res chain seq x y z
N MET A 1 7.25 -11.42 -15.14
CA MET A 1 6.16 -11.04 -14.22
C MET A 1 6.38 -11.75 -12.88
N LYS A 2 6.57 -11.00 -11.79
CA LYS A 2 6.77 -11.59 -10.44
C LYS A 2 5.50 -11.44 -9.60
N ARG A 3 5.33 -12.32 -8.60
CA ARG A 3 4.32 -12.18 -7.56
C ARG A 3 4.95 -11.43 -6.39
N VAL A 4 4.39 -10.29 -6.01
CA VAL A 4 4.93 -9.41 -4.97
C VAL A 4 3.86 -9.24 -3.90
N LEU A 5 4.18 -9.62 -2.66
CA LEU A 5 3.36 -9.32 -1.49
C LEU A 5 3.81 -7.97 -0.94
N PHE A 6 2.90 -7.01 -0.92
CA PHE A 6 3.15 -5.71 -0.31
C PHE A 6 2.74 -5.74 1.16
N ASP A 7 3.58 -5.16 2.02
CA ASP A 7 3.20 -4.87 3.39
C ASP A 7 2.13 -3.77 3.43
N SER A 8 1.37 -3.72 4.54
CA SER A 8 0.35 -2.70 4.79
C SER A 8 0.93 -1.29 4.69
N ASP A 9 2.18 -1.09 5.13
CA ASP A 9 2.81 0.22 5.13
C ASP A 9 3.01 0.80 3.72
N VAL A 10 3.28 -0.03 2.72
CA VAL A 10 3.40 0.46 1.33
C VAL A 10 2.08 1.08 0.84
N LEU A 11 0.95 0.48 1.21
CA LEU A 11 -0.36 1.00 0.84
C LEU A 11 -0.71 2.24 1.66
N LEU A 12 -0.44 2.21 2.96
CA LEU A 12 -0.68 3.35 3.84
C LEU A 12 0.18 4.57 3.45
N ASP A 13 1.42 4.37 3.00
CA ASP A 13 2.26 5.46 2.49
C ASP A 13 1.57 6.19 1.34
N VAL A 14 1.04 5.43 0.38
CA VAL A 14 0.41 6.00 -0.81
C VAL A 14 -0.98 6.58 -0.51
N LEU A 15 -1.79 5.86 0.27
CA LEU A 15 -3.16 6.27 0.60
C LEU A 15 -3.17 7.47 1.56
N GLY A 16 -2.28 7.48 2.55
CA GLY A 16 -2.12 8.54 3.54
C GLY A 16 -1.12 9.64 3.16
N LYS A 17 -0.47 9.53 1.99
CA LYS A 17 0.61 10.44 1.56
C LYS A 17 1.71 10.60 2.62
N ARG A 18 2.12 9.49 3.25
CA ARG A 18 3.08 9.49 4.36
C ARG A 18 4.50 9.68 3.83
N GLU A 19 5.20 10.68 4.35
CA GLU A 19 6.61 10.89 4.10
C GLU A 19 7.47 10.13 5.14
N PRO A 20 8.69 9.67 4.78
CA PRO A 20 9.43 9.95 3.55
C PRO A 20 9.23 8.91 2.42
N HIS A 21 8.38 7.90 2.63
CA HIS A 21 8.34 6.71 1.77
C HIS A 21 7.31 6.78 0.63
N PHE A 22 6.49 7.83 0.60
CA PHE A 22 5.45 8.03 -0.42
C PHE A 22 5.93 7.74 -1.84
N GLN A 23 7.03 8.36 -2.26
CA GLN A 23 7.52 8.24 -3.63
C GLN A 23 7.97 6.82 -3.96
N ALA A 24 8.70 6.16 -3.05
CA ALA A 24 9.18 4.80 -3.24
C ALA A 24 8.01 3.79 -3.28
N SER A 25 7.07 3.91 -2.35
CA SER A 25 5.88 3.07 -2.26
C SER A 25 4.98 3.24 -3.50
N ALA A 26 4.79 4.48 -3.97
CA ALA A 26 4.05 4.76 -5.21
C ALA A 26 4.71 4.15 -6.45
N GLN A 27 6.04 4.23 -6.56
CA GLN A 27 6.78 3.60 -7.66
C GLN A 27 6.66 2.07 -7.63
N ALA A 28 6.73 1.47 -6.44
CA ALA A 28 6.57 0.03 -6.28
C ALA A 28 5.16 -0.44 -6.72
N LEU A 29 4.09 0.23 -6.27
CA LEU A 29 2.72 -0.07 -6.70
C LEU A 29 2.48 0.20 -8.19
N ASN A 30 3.16 1.19 -8.77
CA ASN A 30 3.05 1.46 -10.21
C ASN A 30 3.56 0.28 -11.07
N THR A 31 4.43 -0.58 -10.54
CA THR A 31 4.85 -1.81 -11.25
C THR A 31 3.69 -2.80 -11.42
N VAL A 32 2.71 -2.78 -10.51
CA VAL A 32 1.48 -3.56 -10.64
C VAL A 32 0.52 -2.87 -11.60
N LYS A 33 0.32 -1.56 -11.45
CA LYS A 33 -0.53 -0.74 -12.32
C LYS A 33 -0.14 -0.85 -13.81
N THR A 34 1.16 -0.94 -14.08
CA THR A 34 1.72 -1.08 -15.44
C THR A 34 1.83 -2.52 -15.93
N GLY A 35 1.32 -3.51 -15.18
CA GLY A 35 1.32 -4.93 -15.56
C GLY A 35 2.70 -5.61 -15.49
N LYS A 36 3.72 -4.97 -14.92
CA LYS A 36 5.06 -5.57 -14.77
C LYS A 36 5.06 -6.70 -13.73
N ASN A 37 4.27 -6.54 -12.67
CA ASN A 37 4.16 -7.48 -11.55
C ASN A 37 2.69 -7.75 -11.17
N GLN A 38 2.45 -8.91 -10.55
CA GLN A 38 1.18 -9.21 -9.87
C GLN A 38 1.33 -8.87 -8.38
N GLY A 39 0.54 -7.91 -7.90
CA GLY A 39 0.52 -7.50 -6.50
C GLY A 39 -0.44 -8.32 -5.65
N TYR A 40 -0.05 -8.57 -4.39
CA TYR A 40 -0.86 -9.18 -3.35
C TYR A 40 -0.74 -8.35 -2.08
N ILE A 41 -1.73 -8.47 -1.20
CA ILE A 41 -1.67 -8.01 0.20
C ILE A 41 -2.15 -9.15 1.10
N ALA A 42 -1.69 -9.17 2.34
CA ALA A 42 -2.20 -10.13 3.32
C ALA A 42 -3.68 -9.82 3.62
N GLY A 43 -4.51 -10.84 3.85
CA GLY A 43 -5.93 -10.63 4.18
C GLY A 43 -6.12 -9.73 5.42
N LEU A 44 -5.28 -9.92 6.44
CA LEU A 44 -5.26 -9.10 7.66
C LEU A 44 -4.82 -7.65 7.40
N ALA A 45 -4.04 -7.40 6.34
CA ALA A 45 -3.63 -6.05 5.98
C ALA A 45 -4.84 -5.16 5.65
N VAL A 46 -5.91 -5.74 5.08
CA VAL A 46 -7.14 -4.99 4.73
C VAL A 46 -7.75 -4.32 5.96
N THR A 47 -7.91 -5.05 7.06
CA THR A 47 -8.48 -4.51 8.29
C THR A 47 -7.56 -3.50 8.97
N ASN A 48 -6.24 -3.74 8.93
CA ASN A 48 -5.26 -2.82 9.51
C ASN A 48 -5.21 -1.50 8.75
N ILE A 49 -5.18 -1.55 7.41
CA ILE A 49 -5.21 -0.37 6.55
C ILE A 49 -6.47 0.45 6.82
N TYR A 50 -7.63 -0.21 6.86
CA TYR A 50 -8.90 0.45 7.18
C TYR A 50 -8.87 1.14 8.55
N TYR A 51 -8.43 0.43 9.59
CA TYR A 51 -8.39 0.98 10.95
C TYR A 51 -7.47 2.21 11.05
N ILE A 52 -6.26 2.13 10.50
CA ILE A 52 -5.29 3.22 10.56
C ILE A 52 -5.81 4.46 9.82
N LEU A 53 -6.28 4.29 8.57
CA LEU A 53 -6.81 5.41 7.79
C LEU A 53 -8.08 6.00 8.40
N SER A 54 -8.96 5.18 8.98
CA SER A 54 -10.17 5.68 9.64
C SER A 54 -9.81 6.55 10.84
N ARG A 55 -8.90 6.06 11.68
CA ARG A 55 -8.41 6.78 12.86
C ARG A 55 -7.72 8.10 12.50
N GLU A 56 -6.89 8.10 11.46
CA GLU A 56 -6.23 9.33 10.96
C GLU A 56 -7.23 10.36 10.42
N ASN A 57 -8.37 9.91 9.90
CA ASN A 57 -9.46 10.77 9.42
C ASN A 57 -10.50 11.10 10.50
N GLY A 58 -10.24 10.79 11.78
CA GLY A 58 -11.11 11.13 12.90
C GLY A 58 -12.38 10.28 13.03
N ARG A 59 -12.38 9.07 12.46
CA ARG A 59 -13.42 8.05 12.67
C ARG A 59 -13.04 7.04 13.74
#